data_AF-A0AAE4TI06-F1
#
_entry.id   AF-A0AAE4TI06-F1
#
_cell.length_a   1.000
_cell.length_b   1.000
_cell.length_c   1.000
_cell.angle_alpha   90.00
_cell.angle_beta   90.00
_cell.angle_gamma   90.00
#
_symmetry.space_group_name_H-M   'P 1'
#
loop_
_entity.id
_entity.type
_entity.pdbx_description
1 polymer ?
#
loop_
_entity_poly.entity_id
_entity_poly.type
_entity_poly.pdbx_seq_one_letter_code
_entity_poly.pdbx_strand_id
1 'polypeptide(L)'
;MPSRSFSTAYLAQAAELAGNPGQLAAYNSQGHCVVLAGPGSGKTKTLVLKLARILAEDVQAPRGAACITYSQECARELTRRLEMLGKRIKWLILPLHESETDRHLIGLSG
;
A
#
# COMPACT_ATOMS: atom_id res chain seq x y z
N MET A 1 -4.28 26.85 -4.56
CA MET A 1 -3.67 25.49 -4.61
C MET A 1 -4.30 24.67 -3.50
N PRO A 2 -4.86 23.48 -3.74
CA PRO A 2 -5.36 22.67 -2.63
C PRO A 2 -4.16 22.27 -1.78
N SER A 3 -4.15 22.74 -0.53
CA SER A 3 -3.11 22.41 0.44
C SER A 3 -3.08 20.90 0.62
N ARG A 4 -1.92 20.29 0.33
CA ARG A 4 -1.66 18.88 0.64
C ARG A 4 -1.66 18.76 2.16
N SER A 5 -2.82 18.51 2.76
CA SER A 5 -2.87 18.03 4.13
C SER A 5 -2.33 16.59 4.11
N PHE A 6 -1.01 16.47 4.22
CA PHE A 6 -0.38 15.19 4.47
C PHE A 6 -0.95 14.71 5.81
N SER A 7 -1.66 13.58 5.79
CA SER A 7 -2.12 12.96 7.03
C SER A 7 -0.89 12.69 7.90
N THR A 8 -0.78 13.41 9.01
CA THR A 8 0.27 13.22 10.02
C THR A 8 0.25 11.79 10.58
N ALA A 9 -0.87 11.09 10.46
CA ALA A 9 -1.08 9.75 11.00
C ALA A 9 -0.13 8.69 10.43
N TYR A 10 0.15 8.69 9.11
CA TYR A 10 1.05 7.66 8.55
C TYR A 10 2.52 7.96 8.87
N LEU A 11 2.90 9.23 8.96
CA LEU A 11 4.27 9.63 9.35
C LEU A 11 4.59 9.19 10.79
N ALA A 12 3.63 9.35 11.71
CA ALA A 12 3.79 8.88 13.09
C ALA A 12 4.04 7.37 13.14
N GLN A 13 3.26 6.57 12.38
CA GLN A 13 3.46 5.13 12.33
C GLN A 13 4.72 4.71 11.55
N ALA A 14 5.13 5.49 10.53
CA ALA A 14 6.34 5.24 9.77
C ALA A 14 7.61 5.46 10.61
N ALA A 15 7.58 6.39 11.57
CA ALA A 15 8.70 6.63 12.49
C ALA A 15 9.05 5.37 13.31
N GLU A 16 8.07 4.53 13.64
CA GLU A 16 8.29 3.26 14.35
C GLU A 16 9.14 2.26 13.56
N LEU A 17 9.18 2.37 12.22
CA LEU A 17 10.00 1.49 11.39
C LEU A 17 11.51 1.72 11.61
N ALA A 18 11.92 2.85 12.21
CA ALA A 18 13.31 3.11 12.55
C ALA A 18 13.93 2.04 13.45
N GLY A 19 13.11 1.36 14.27
CA GLY A 19 13.56 0.25 15.13
C GLY A 19 13.83 -1.07 14.37
N ASN A 20 13.52 -1.15 13.07
CA ASN A 20 13.76 -2.33 12.26
C ASN A 20 14.36 -1.94 10.90
N PRO A 21 15.69 -2.07 10.73
CA PRO A 21 16.37 -1.65 9.50
C PRO A 21 15.84 -2.30 8.22
N GLY A 22 15.39 -3.56 8.28
CA GLY A 22 14.84 -4.26 7.12
C GLY A 22 13.48 -3.69 6.69
N GLN A 23 12.59 -3.41 7.65
CA GLN A 23 11.31 -2.76 7.35
C GLN A 23 11.51 -1.31 6.88
N LEU A 24 12.46 -0.58 7.48
CA LEU A 24 12.80 0.77 7.06
C LEU A 24 13.36 0.80 5.64
N ALA A 25 14.23 -0.17 5.29
CA ALA A 25 14.76 -0.31 3.94
C ALA A 25 13.64 -0.58 2.91
N ALA A 26 12.69 -1.48 3.22
CA ALA A 26 11.54 -1.74 2.38
C ALA A 26 10.60 -0.53 2.23
N TYR A 27 10.42 0.24 3.31
CA TYR A 27 9.66 1.50 3.26
C TYR A 27 10.37 2.56 2.39
N ASN A 28 11.69 2.64 2.49
CA ASN A 28 12.49 3.62 1.78
C ASN A 28 12.79 3.28 0.32
N SER A 29 12.70 2.00 -0.04
CA SER A 29 13.07 1.48 -1.37
C SER A 29 12.40 2.24 -2.51
N GLN A 30 13.13 2.47 -3.58
CA GLN A 30 12.65 3.07 -4.82
C GLN A 30 12.73 2.03 -5.94
N GLY A 31 11.82 2.11 -6.93
CA GLY A 31 11.76 1.13 -8.01
C GLY A 31 11.34 -0.27 -7.53
N HIS A 32 11.94 -1.32 -8.12
CA HIS A 32 11.62 -2.71 -7.80
C HIS A 32 12.26 -3.13 -6.47
N CYS A 33 11.47 -3.73 -5.58
CA CYS A 33 11.93 -4.23 -4.29
C CYS A 33 11.30 -5.59 -4.01
N VAL A 34 12.11 -6.54 -3.55
CA VAL A 34 11.67 -7.85 -3.06
C VAL A 34 11.99 -7.91 -1.57
N VAL A 35 10.99 -8.29 -0.76
CA VAL A 35 11.13 -8.41 0.69
C VAL A 35 10.92 -9.86 1.08
N LEU A 36 11.94 -10.47 1.67
CA LEU A 36 11.84 -11.78 2.30
C LEU A 36 11.45 -11.60 3.77
N ALA A 37 10.33 -12.19 4.18
CA ALA A 37 9.73 -11.93 5.47
C ALA A 37 9.10 -13.20 6.08
N GLY A 38 9.49 -13.54 7.30
CA GLY A 38 8.89 -14.64 8.07
C GLY A 38 7.53 -14.29 8.68
N PRO A 39 6.81 -15.27 9.27
CA PRO A 39 5.64 -15.00 10.11
C PRO A 39 5.96 -13.99 11.24
N GLY A 40 4.99 -13.14 11.61
CA GLY A 40 5.15 -12.15 12.68
C GLY A 40 6.07 -10.96 12.38
N SER A 41 6.81 -10.96 11.27
CA SER A 41 7.81 -9.93 10.90
C SER A 41 7.24 -8.53 10.56
N GLY A 42 5.94 -8.29 10.69
CA GLY A 42 5.33 -7.00 10.38
C GLY A 42 5.09 -6.69 8.90
N LYS A 43 5.25 -7.67 7.98
CA LYS A 43 5.06 -7.50 6.53
C LYS A 43 3.87 -6.64 6.09
N THR A 44 2.70 -6.88 6.69
CA THR A 44 1.47 -6.15 6.37
C THR A 44 1.55 -4.68 6.78
N LYS A 45 2.12 -4.38 7.96
CA LYS A 45 2.30 -3.00 8.45
C LYS A 45 3.25 -2.25 7.54
N THR A 46 4.41 -2.85 7.21
CA THR A 46 5.39 -2.24 6.31
C THR A 46 4.80 -1.97 4.93
N LEU A 47 4.02 -2.91 4.38
CA LEU A 47 3.38 -2.75 3.08
C LEU A 47 2.31 -1.64 3.08
N VAL A 48 1.49 -1.55 4.13
CA VAL A 48 0.50 -0.47 4.30
C VAL A 48 1.18 0.89 4.37
N LEU A 49 2.23 1.03 5.17
CA LEU A 49 2.95 2.30 5.32
C LEU A 49 3.66 2.69 4.02
N LYS A 50 4.25 1.72 3.31
CA LYS A 50 4.83 1.95 1.98
C LYS A 50 3.78 2.45 0.99
N LEU A 51 2.61 1.83 0.95
CA LEU A 51 1.53 2.24 0.05
C LEU A 51 0.99 3.64 0.41
N ALA A 52 0.86 3.94 1.70
CA ALA A 52 0.47 5.27 2.18
C ALA A 52 1.47 6.35 1.74
N ARG A 53 2.77 6.05 1.82
CA ARG A 53 3.86 6.92 1.36
C ARG A 53 3.79 7.14 -0.16
N ILE A 54 3.68 6.06 -0.95
CA ILE A 54 3.58 6.15 -2.42
C ILE A 54 2.42 7.05 -2.83
N LEU A 55 1.25 6.88 -2.21
CA LEU A 55 0.07 7.70 -2.48
C LEU A 55 0.19 9.15 -1.96
N ALA A 56 1.11 9.42 -1.03
CA ALA A 56 1.32 10.75 -0.47
C ALA A 56 2.40 11.54 -1.20
N GLU A 57 3.49 10.87 -1.57
CA GLU A 57 4.75 11.49 -2.00
C GLU A 57 5.03 11.24 -3.47
N ASP A 58 4.79 10.02 -3.95
CA ASP A 58 5.33 9.54 -5.23
C ASP A 58 4.31 9.62 -6.38
N VAL A 59 3.02 9.45 -6.09
CA VAL A 59 1.95 9.40 -7.09
C VAL A 59 1.04 10.62 -7.01
N GLN A 60 0.70 11.18 -8.17
CA GLN A 60 -0.21 12.32 -8.30
C GLN A 60 -1.45 11.94 -9.09
N ALA A 61 -2.58 12.52 -8.72
CA ALA A 61 -3.82 12.38 -9.47
C ALA A 61 -3.62 12.76 -10.96
N PRO A 62 -4.26 12.04 -11.91
CA PRO A 62 -5.24 10.97 -11.71
C PRO A 62 -4.63 9.58 -11.47
N ARG A 63 -3.29 9.44 -11.48
CA ARG A 63 -2.62 8.16 -11.24
C ARG A 63 -2.83 7.69 -9.80
N GLY A 64 -2.75 6.37 -9.61
CA GLY A 64 -2.90 5.71 -8.31
C GLY A 64 -1.84 4.62 -8.11
N ALA A 65 -2.03 3.83 -7.07
CA ALA A 65 -1.22 2.65 -6.78
C ALA A 65 -2.12 1.42 -6.65
N ALA A 66 -1.64 0.27 -7.12
CA ALA A 66 -2.30 -1.01 -6.98
C ALA A 66 -1.56 -1.86 -5.94
N CYS A 67 -2.32 -2.64 -5.17
CA CYS A 67 -1.78 -3.63 -4.26
C CYS A 67 -2.46 -4.96 -4.56
N ILE A 68 -1.70 -6.04 -4.68
CA ILE A 68 -2.26 -7.36 -5.02
C ILE A 68 -1.98 -8.29 -3.85
N THR A 69 -2.99 -9.07 -3.47
CA THR A 69 -2.92 -10.04 -2.38
C THR A 69 -3.66 -11.31 -2.78
N TYR A 70 -3.59 -12.38 -2.01
CA TYR A 70 -4.22 -13.65 -2.38
C TYR A 70 -5.73 -13.68 -2.13
N SER A 71 -6.21 -13.06 -1.05
CA SER A 71 -7.61 -13.16 -0.61
C SER A 71 -8.35 -11.83 -0.55
N GLN A 72 -9.67 -11.90 -0.67
CA GLN A 72 -10.56 -10.75 -0.49
C GLN A 72 -10.50 -10.21 0.94
N GLU A 73 -10.29 -11.07 1.93
CA GLU A 73 -10.18 -10.71 3.34
C GLU A 73 -8.94 -9.86 3.57
N CYS A 74 -7.80 -10.26 3.02
CA CYS A 74 -6.58 -9.47 3.08
C CYS A 74 -6.75 -8.14 2.34
N ALA A 75 -7.49 -8.15 1.24
CA ALA A 75 -7.79 -6.92 0.50
C ALA A 75 -8.58 -5.92 1.35
N ARG A 76 -9.68 -6.35 1.95
CA ARG A 76 -10.49 -5.50 2.84
C ARG A 76 -9.67 -4.97 4.02
N GLU A 77 -8.83 -5.81 4.61
CA GLU A 77 -7.99 -5.42 5.74
C GLU A 77 -6.94 -4.37 5.36
N LEU A 78 -6.28 -4.52 4.21
CA LEU A 78 -5.34 -3.53 3.69
C LEU A 78 -6.03 -2.18 3.41
N THR A 79 -7.19 -2.20 2.77
CA THR A 79 -8.01 -0.99 2.54
C THR A 79 -8.36 -0.30 3.85
N ARG A 80 -8.91 -1.04 4.82
CA ARG A 80 -9.29 -0.49 6.13
C ARG A 80 -8.09 0.17 6.84
N ARG A 81 -6.92 -0.46 6.80
CA ARG A 81 -5.70 0.11 7.41
C ARG A 81 -5.25 1.39 6.73
N LEU A 82 -5.36 1.48 5.41
CA LEU A 82 -5.02 2.70 4.67
C LEU A 82 -6.02 3.83 4.91
N GLU A 83 -7.31 3.51 5.03
CA GLU A 83 -8.34 4.48 5.39
C GLU A 83 -8.12 5.06 6.79
N MET A 84 -7.71 4.23 7.76
CA MET A 84 -7.31 4.70 9.10
C MET A 84 -6.12 5.67 9.07
N LEU A 85 -5.28 5.60 8.03
CA LEU A 85 -4.19 6.55 7.80
C LEU A 85 -4.62 7.82 7.06
N GLY A 86 -5.92 8.00 6.80
CA GLY A 86 -6.46 9.14 6.06
C GLY A 86 -6.16 9.09 4.56
N LYS A 87 -5.83 7.90 4.03
CA LYS A 87 -5.60 7.69 2.60
C LYS A 87 -6.75 6.87 2.03
N ARG A 88 -7.47 7.46 1.06
CA ARG A 88 -8.44 6.73 0.26
C ARG A 88 -7.76 6.23 -1.01
N ILE A 89 -7.85 4.93 -1.24
CA ILE A 89 -7.42 4.32 -2.49
C ILE A 89 -8.63 4.29 -3.40
N LYS A 90 -8.47 4.78 -4.64
CA LYS A 90 -9.54 4.73 -5.64
C LYS A 90 -9.51 3.42 -6.45
N TRP A 91 -8.42 2.65 -6.40
CA TRP A 91 -8.21 1.51 -7.30
C TRP A 91 -7.53 0.28 -6.66
N LEU A 92 -8.24 -0.84 -6.84
CA LEU A 92 -7.84 -2.24 -6.97
C LEU A 92 -6.88 -2.85 -5.91
N ILE A 93 -7.49 -3.56 -4.96
CA ILE A 93 -6.84 -4.70 -4.31
C ILE A 93 -7.42 -5.98 -4.91
N LEU A 94 -6.67 -6.61 -5.81
CA LEU A 94 -7.08 -7.87 -6.44
C LEU A 94 -6.68 -9.05 -5.56
N PRO A 95 -7.62 -9.97 -5.26
CA PRO A 95 -7.27 -11.33 -4.88
C PRO A 95 -6.68 -12.04 -6.10
N LEU A 96 -5.51 -12.64 -5.93
CA LEU A 96 -4.97 -13.62 -6.85
C LEU A 96 -5.72 -14.95 -6.63
N HIS A 97 -6.90 -15.12 -7.22
CA HIS A 97 -7.55 -16.43 -7.28
C HIS A 97 -6.88 -17.25 -8.39
N GLU A 98 -6.49 -18.50 -8.09
CA GLU A 98 -5.82 -19.43 -9.03
C GLU A 98 -6.67 -19.88 -10.24
N SER A 99 -7.89 -19.35 -10.41
CA SER A 99 -8.64 -19.56 -11.66
C SER A 99 -8.20 -18.54 -12.71
N GLU A 100 -7.20 -18.95 -13.49
CA GLU A 100 -6.76 -18.31 -14.72
C GLU A 100 -7.94 -17.97 -15.66
N THR A 101 -7.71 -16.96 -16.51
CA THR A 101 -8.33 -16.69 -17.84
C THR A 101 -9.41 -15.63 -18.04
N ASP A 102 -10.05 -15.01 -17.03
CA ASP A 102 -11.19 -14.11 -17.39
C ASP A 102 -11.39 -12.86 -16.52
N ARG A 103 -10.35 -12.05 -16.36
CA ARG A 103 -10.52 -10.65 -15.97
C ARG A 103 -9.71 -9.75 -16.89
N HIS A 104 -10.39 -9.32 -17.96
CA HIS A 104 -10.21 -7.99 -18.52
C HIS A 104 -9.83 -7.02 -17.39
N LEU A 105 -8.76 -6.26 -17.61
CA LEU A 105 -8.44 -5.03 -16.90
C LEU A 105 -9.72 -4.23 -16.63
N ILE A 106 -10.32 -4.41 -15.44
CA ILE A 106 -11.56 -3.74 -15.09
C ILE A 106 -11.18 -2.32 -14.69
N GLY A 107 -11.40 -1.37 -15.60
CA GLY A 107 -11.58 0.05 -15.28
C GLY A 107 -10.39 0.97 -15.48
N LEU A 108 -9.77 0.99 -16.66
CA LEU A 108 -9.23 2.24 -17.21
C LEU A 108 -10.39 3.06 -17.78
N SER A 109 -11.19 3.69 -16.94
CA SER A 109 -12.12 4.73 -17.38
C SER A 109 -12.34 5.75 -16.27
N GLY A 110 -11.84 6.95 -16.54
CA GLY A 110 -11.80 8.12 -15.66
C GLY A 110 -10.61 8.99 -15.99
#